data_AF-A0A3D3QMW0-F1
#
_entry.id   AF-A0A3D3QMW0-F1
#
_cell.length_a   1.000
_cell.length_b   1.000
_cell.length_c   1.000
_cell.angle_alpha   90.00
_cell.angle_beta   90.00
_cell.angle_gamma   90.00
#
_symmetry.space_group_name_H-M   'P 1'
#
loop_
_entity.id
_entity.type
_entity.pdbx_description
1 polymer ?
#
loop_
_entity_poly.entity_id
_entity_poly.type
_entity_poly.pdbx_seq_one_letter_code
_entity_poly.pdbx_strand_id
1 'polypeptide(L)'
;MVQLFSEFTGLVRRGRVTERNWGFNKGWFMPGFGYVDSPEYPRHKDAAFTIREYITRGINSNRDVHDLNQRAYARYERYGARYDPDVYNLPMTDSVLIEMPLKGSSGNGGRYNPEVTIWSGTTEAPDETAYGPWMELMGKAGLSWDQAITDYLYDGDHTVKRSGSHFFGGVTLRMNRPRPPEKIDEQEEQENGPSTEDRHD
;
A
#
# COMPACT_ATOMS: atom_id res chain seq x y z
N MET A 1 -15.46 18.63 -11.09
CA MET A 1 -14.76 19.25 -9.96
C MET A 1 -13.28 19.13 -10.26
N VAL A 2 -12.62 20.23 -10.67
CA VAL A 2 -11.19 20.25 -10.99
C VAL A 2 -10.47 20.63 -9.70
N GLN A 3 -9.76 19.70 -9.08
CA GLN A 3 -8.91 20.00 -7.93
C GLN A 3 -7.53 20.38 -8.47
N LEU A 4 -7.21 21.67 -8.40
CA LEU A 4 -6.00 22.32 -8.94
C LEU A 4 -4.73 22.10 -8.08
N PHE A 5 -4.67 21.02 -7.31
CA PHE A 5 -3.59 20.79 -6.37
C PHE A 5 -3.28 19.29 -6.29
N SER A 6 -2.56 18.79 -7.29
CA SER A 6 -1.52 17.82 -7.02
C SER A 6 -0.19 18.61 -7.07
N GLU A 7 0.85 18.19 -6.35
CA GLU A 7 2.06 18.92 -5.88
C GLU A 7 2.02 19.48 -4.44
N PHE A 8 0.86 19.86 -3.88
CA PHE A 8 0.79 20.55 -2.57
C PHE A 8 -0.21 19.90 -1.61
N THR A 9 0.27 19.27 -0.53
CA THR A 9 -0.60 18.88 0.58
C THR A 9 -0.97 20.11 1.40
N GLY A 10 -2.24 20.52 1.36
CA GLY A 10 -2.78 21.54 2.27
C GLY A 10 -3.00 20.97 3.67
N LEU A 11 -2.22 21.42 4.66
CA LEU A 11 -2.41 21.06 6.07
C LEU A 11 -3.27 22.12 6.78
N VAL A 12 -4.45 21.71 7.26
CA VAL A 12 -5.35 22.57 8.05
C VAL A 12 -4.88 22.64 9.51
N ARG A 13 -4.58 23.84 9.99
CA ARG A 13 -4.25 24.08 11.41
C ARG A 13 -5.52 24.32 12.22
N ARG A 14 -5.81 23.44 13.18
CA ARG A 14 -6.67 23.70 14.36
C ARG A 14 -7.94 24.54 14.09
N GLY A 15 -8.77 24.15 13.12
CA GLY A 15 -10.11 24.73 12.92
C GLY A 15 -10.17 26.23 12.61
N ARG A 16 -9.05 26.87 12.21
CA ARG A 16 -9.05 28.23 11.67
C ARG A 16 -8.61 28.20 10.22
N VAL A 17 -9.48 28.70 9.35
CA VAL A 17 -9.20 28.98 7.94
C VAL A 17 -8.23 30.17 7.88
N THR A 18 -6.96 29.92 8.16
CA THR A 18 -5.89 30.76 7.63
C THR A 18 -5.34 30.00 6.44
N GLU A 19 -5.87 30.32 5.26
CA GLU A 19 -5.32 29.88 3.97
C GLU A 19 -3.81 30.14 3.99
N ARG A 20 -2.99 29.10 3.76
CA ARG A 20 -1.58 29.29 3.43
C ARG A 20 -1.45 29.23 1.92
N ASN A 21 -0.89 30.30 1.35
CA ASN A 21 -0.80 30.59 -0.08
C ASN A 21 0.37 29.91 -0.81
N TRP A 22 1.01 28.89 -0.21
CA TRP A 22 2.15 28.21 -0.84
C TRP A 22 2.35 26.80 -0.29
N GLY A 23 2.79 25.89 -1.16
CA GLY A 23 3.37 24.61 -0.79
C GLY A 23 4.69 24.39 -1.53
N PHE A 24 5.33 23.24 -1.31
CA PHE A 24 6.47 22.78 -2.10
C PHE A 24 6.20 21.41 -2.70
N ASN A 25 6.63 21.23 -3.95
CA ASN A 25 6.69 19.95 -4.62
C ASN A 25 7.50 18.95 -3.76
N LYS A 26 6.86 17.83 -3.40
CA LYS A 26 7.43 16.74 -2.59
C LYS A 26 7.97 15.59 -3.45
N GLY A 27 8.17 15.80 -4.75
CA GLY A 27 8.50 14.73 -5.70
C GLY A 27 7.30 13.81 -5.90
N TRP A 28 7.58 12.54 -6.21
CA TRP A 28 6.59 11.48 -6.13
C TRP A 28 6.46 11.03 -4.68
N PHE A 29 5.24 10.98 -4.15
CA PHE A 29 4.99 10.57 -2.77
C PHE A 29 3.59 9.98 -2.59
N MET A 30 3.34 9.40 -1.41
CA MET A 30 2.02 8.90 -1.04
C MET A 30 1.39 9.82 0.02
N PRO A 31 0.41 10.69 -0.30
CA PRO A 31 -0.32 11.47 0.70
C PRO A 31 -1.28 10.63 1.56
N GLY A 32 -1.47 9.36 1.20
CA GLY A 32 -2.38 8.49 1.91
C GLY A 32 -1.98 7.04 1.77
N PHE A 33 -1.70 6.41 2.91
CA PHE A 33 -1.58 4.97 3.06
C PHE A 33 -2.47 4.53 4.22
N GLY A 34 -3.71 4.14 3.91
CA GLY A 34 -4.68 3.61 4.86
C GLY A 34 -4.57 2.10 4.97
N TYR A 35 -4.66 1.55 6.19
CA TYR A 35 -4.63 0.11 6.46
C TYR A 35 -5.64 -0.28 7.53
N VAL A 36 -6.02 -1.56 7.54
CA VAL A 36 -6.89 -2.16 8.55
C VAL A 36 -6.05 -2.72 9.70
N ASP A 37 -6.40 -2.34 10.93
CA ASP A 37 -5.80 -2.82 12.18
C ASP A 37 -6.93 -3.22 13.12
N SER A 38 -7.40 -4.47 12.99
CA SER A 38 -8.55 -5.00 13.72
C SER A 38 -8.28 -6.41 14.22
N PRO A 39 -8.66 -6.76 15.47
CA PRO A 39 -8.56 -8.13 15.97
C PRO A 39 -9.34 -9.16 15.15
N GLU A 40 -10.40 -8.75 14.45
CA GLU A 40 -11.18 -9.61 13.54
C GLU A 40 -10.39 -9.98 12.27
N TYR A 41 -9.41 -9.15 11.92
CA TYR A 41 -8.59 -9.27 10.72
C TYR A 41 -7.09 -9.18 11.06
N PRO A 42 -6.55 -10.14 11.86
CA PRO A 42 -5.23 -10.01 12.47
C PRO A 42 -4.08 -9.97 11.45
N ARG A 43 -4.30 -10.48 10.24
CA ARG A 43 -3.28 -10.54 9.16
C ARG A 43 -3.21 -9.27 8.31
N HIS A 44 -4.22 -8.39 8.37
CA HIS A 44 -4.36 -7.30 7.41
C HIS A 44 -3.30 -6.22 7.59
N LYS A 45 -2.94 -5.93 8.84
CA LYS A 45 -1.89 -4.95 9.16
C LYS A 45 -0.54 -5.38 8.59
N ASP A 46 -0.16 -6.63 8.86
CA ASP A 46 1.11 -7.17 8.40
C ASP A 46 1.17 -7.18 6.87
N ALA A 47 0.09 -7.63 6.21
CA ALA A 47 -0.02 -7.60 4.76
C ALA A 47 0.07 -6.18 4.18
N ALA A 48 -0.59 -5.20 4.80
CA ALA A 48 -0.48 -3.81 4.38
C ALA A 48 0.96 -3.30 4.51
N PHE A 49 1.66 -3.60 5.61
CA PHE A 49 3.05 -3.18 5.77
C PHE A 49 4.00 -3.90 4.82
N THR A 50 3.75 -5.17 4.49
CA THR A 50 4.46 -5.85 3.39
C THR A 50 4.24 -5.12 2.06
N ILE A 51 3.00 -4.73 1.73
CA ILE A 51 2.74 -3.95 0.50
C ILE A 51 3.51 -2.62 0.51
N ARG A 52 3.58 -1.94 1.65
CA ARG A 52 4.38 -0.73 1.81
C ARG A 52 5.86 -0.98 1.51
N GLU A 53 6.42 -2.09 1.97
CA GLU A 53 7.81 -2.49 1.67
C GLU A 53 8.02 -2.79 0.18
N TYR A 54 7.06 -3.44 -0.49
CA TYR A 54 7.11 -3.63 -1.94
C TYR A 54 7.12 -2.28 -2.65
N ILE A 55 6.28 -1.33 -2.22
CA ILE A 55 6.22 0.02 -2.79
C ILE A 55 7.54 0.75 -2.60
N THR A 56 8.09 0.80 -1.37
CA THR A 56 9.35 1.52 -1.13
C THR A 56 10.50 0.91 -1.92
N ARG A 57 10.56 -0.43 -1.99
CA ARG A 57 11.54 -1.15 -2.83
C ARG A 57 11.38 -0.85 -4.31
N GLY A 58 10.16 -0.88 -4.84
CA GLY A 58 9.87 -0.60 -6.25
C GLY A 58 10.30 0.81 -6.65
N ILE A 59 9.92 1.81 -5.84
CA ILE A 59 10.29 3.21 -6.06
C ILE A 59 11.81 3.41 -5.98
N ASN A 60 12.46 2.85 -4.96
CA ASN A 60 13.90 2.98 -4.77
C ASN A 60 14.72 2.22 -5.83
N SER A 61 14.16 1.18 -6.45
CA SER A 61 14.84 0.44 -7.52
C SER A 61 15.02 1.27 -8.79
N ASN A 62 14.17 2.27 -9.00
CA ASN A 62 14.24 3.18 -10.13
C ASN A 62 15.09 4.41 -9.78
N ARG A 63 16.34 4.40 -10.23
CA ARG A 63 17.30 5.46 -9.91
C ARG A 63 16.84 6.86 -10.31
N ASP A 64 16.20 7.01 -11.47
CA ASP A 64 15.73 8.32 -11.94
C ASP A 64 14.66 8.89 -10.99
N VAL A 65 13.74 8.03 -10.54
CA VAL A 65 12.65 8.40 -9.61
C VAL A 65 13.20 8.63 -8.20
N HIS A 66 14.13 7.81 -7.75
CA HIS A 66 14.81 8.00 -6.48
C HIS A 66 15.54 9.35 -6.45
N ASP A 67 16.33 9.67 -7.48
CA ASP A 67 17.13 10.91 -7.53
C ASP A 67 16.23 12.16 -7.62
N LEU A 68 15.10 12.06 -8.34
CA LEU A 68 14.02 13.06 -8.33
C LEU A 68 13.53 13.31 -6.90
N ASN A 69 13.14 12.24 -6.20
CA ASN A 69 12.58 12.30 -4.86
C ASN A 69 13.58 12.89 -3.86
N GLN A 70 14.83 12.42 -3.85
CA GLN A 70 15.86 12.96 -2.96
C GLN A 70 16.10 14.46 -3.18
N ARG A 71 16.10 14.91 -4.44
CA ARG A 71 16.22 16.34 -4.76
C ARG A 71 15.01 17.14 -4.24
N ALA A 72 13.81 16.61 -4.36
CA ALA A 72 12.59 17.25 -3.85
C ALA A 72 12.58 17.28 -2.32
N TYR A 73 12.93 16.18 -1.66
CA TYR A 73 13.03 16.08 -0.20
C TYR A 73 14.08 17.03 0.37
N ALA A 74 15.26 17.13 -0.24
CA ALA A 74 16.28 18.09 0.18
C ALA A 74 15.80 19.55 0.08
N ARG A 75 15.01 19.88 -0.95
CA ARG A 75 14.38 21.19 -1.08
C ARG A 75 13.34 21.42 0.02
N TYR A 76 12.48 20.43 0.25
CA TYR A 76 11.45 20.52 1.28
C TYR A 76 12.03 20.59 2.69
N GLU A 77 13.12 19.88 2.97
CA GLU A 77 13.84 19.96 4.24
C GLU A 77 14.42 21.37 4.43
N ARG A 78 15.13 21.88 3.41
CA ARG A 78 15.80 23.18 3.46
C ARG A 78 14.83 24.34 3.68
N TYR A 79 13.71 24.35 2.98
CA TYR A 79 12.77 25.49 2.95
C TYR A 79 11.48 25.27 3.74
N GLY A 80 11.18 24.04 4.14
CA GLY A 80 10.00 23.66 4.93
C GLY A 80 10.41 23.20 6.33
N ALA A 81 10.86 21.95 6.45
CA ALA A 81 11.05 21.28 7.76
C ALA A 81 12.03 22.00 8.69
N ARG A 82 13.11 22.60 8.17
CA ARG A 82 14.05 23.38 9.00
C ARG A 82 13.52 24.75 9.41
N TYR A 83 12.58 25.30 8.66
CA TYR A 83 12.06 26.66 8.88
C TYR A 83 10.81 26.67 9.78
N ASP A 84 9.92 25.68 9.63
CA ASP A 84 8.68 25.54 10.40
C ASP A 84 8.40 24.05 10.69
N PRO A 85 9.19 23.44 11.62
CA PRO A 85 9.16 21.98 11.87
C PRO A 85 7.84 21.48 12.44
N ASP A 86 7.08 22.34 13.12
CA ASP A 86 5.77 21.98 13.68
C ASP A 86 4.70 21.77 12.59
N VAL A 87 4.96 22.28 11.38
CA VAL A 87 4.04 22.22 10.23
C VAL A 87 4.55 21.27 9.16
N TYR A 88 5.85 21.32 8.87
CA TYR A 88 6.45 20.54 7.81
C TYR A 88 7.12 19.29 8.36
N ASN A 89 6.37 18.19 8.35
CA ASN A 89 6.92 16.87 8.59
C ASN A 89 7.25 16.16 7.26
N LEU A 90 8.27 15.31 7.29
CA LEU A 90 8.68 14.41 6.22
C LEU A 90 8.59 12.98 6.75
N PRO A 91 7.38 12.36 6.74
CA PRO A 91 7.23 10.99 7.21
C PRO A 91 7.86 10.03 6.19
N MET A 92 9.14 9.77 6.36
CA MET A 92 9.91 8.87 5.51
C MET A 92 9.70 7.42 5.94
N THR A 93 9.42 6.56 4.97
CA THR A 93 9.51 5.10 5.09
C THR A 93 10.51 4.63 4.03
N ASP A 94 11.62 4.05 4.44
CA ASP A 94 12.69 3.57 3.56
C ASP A 94 13.06 4.58 2.46
N SER A 95 13.34 5.83 2.84
CA SER A 95 13.69 6.93 1.92
C SER A 95 12.58 7.40 0.96
N VAL A 96 11.34 6.95 1.13
CA VAL A 96 10.16 7.40 0.38
C VAL A 96 9.19 8.11 1.31
N LEU A 97 8.63 9.24 0.88
CA LEU A 97 7.65 9.99 1.68
C LEU A 97 6.28 9.31 1.61
N ILE A 98 5.82 8.79 2.75
CA ILE A 98 4.53 8.11 2.88
C ILE A 98 3.79 8.66 4.08
N GLU A 99 2.68 9.36 3.83
CA GLU A 99 1.76 9.85 4.84
C GLU A 99 0.77 8.74 5.21
N MET A 100 0.79 8.30 6.46
CA MET A 100 -0.06 7.21 6.96
C MET A 100 -0.57 7.51 8.38
N PRO A 101 -1.72 6.96 8.78
CA PRO A 101 -2.23 7.15 10.14
C PRO A 101 -1.43 6.35 11.15
N LEU A 102 -1.28 6.89 12.36
CA LEU A 102 -0.63 6.19 13.48
C LEU A 102 -1.41 4.95 13.95
N LYS A 103 -2.72 4.92 13.69
CA LYS A 103 -3.60 3.79 14.00
C LYS A 103 -4.40 3.42 12.76
N GLY A 104 -4.46 2.13 12.44
CA GLY A 104 -5.27 1.62 11.35
C GLY A 104 -6.77 1.71 11.64
N SER A 105 -7.57 1.50 10.58
CA SER A 105 -9.02 1.41 10.69
C SER A 105 -9.44 0.09 11.34
N SER A 106 -10.50 0.10 12.14
CA SER A 106 -11.11 -1.13 12.67
C SER A 106 -11.84 -1.95 11.60
N GLY A 107 -12.00 -1.42 10.38
CA GLY A 107 -12.75 -2.07 9.30
C GLY A 107 -14.27 -1.92 9.42
N ASN A 108 -14.80 -1.51 10.58
CA ASN A 108 -16.22 -1.28 10.80
C ASN A 108 -16.62 0.19 10.52
N GLY A 109 -17.65 0.38 9.68
CA GLY A 109 -18.25 1.70 9.43
C GLY A 109 -17.56 2.59 8.38
N GLY A 110 -16.66 2.02 7.56
CA GLY A 110 -15.96 2.73 6.49
C GLY A 110 -16.56 2.52 5.09
N ARG A 111 -16.00 3.21 4.08
CA ARG A 111 -16.33 3.04 2.65
C ARG A 111 -15.91 1.67 2.08
N TYR A 112 -14.98 0.98 2.75
CA TYR A 112 -14.34 -0.23 2.25
C TYR A 112 -14.71 -1.44 3.11
N ASN A 113 -14.97 -2.58 2.46
CA ASN A 113 -15.19 -3.85 3.14
C ASN A 113 -13.81 -4.48 3.49
N PRO A 114 -13.51 -4.72 4.79
CA PRO A 114 -12.23 -5.31 5.21
C PRO A 114 -12.02 -6.76 4.74
N GLU A 115 -13.07 -7.50 4.35
CA GLU A 115 -12.92 -8.82 3.70
C GLU A 115 -12.28 -8.72 2.31
N VAL A 116 -12.34 -7.54 1.69
CA VAL A 116 -11.86 -7.29 0.32
C VAL A 116 -10.66 -6.35 0.30
N THR A 117 -10.69 -5.29 1.11
CA THR A 117 -9.75 -4.16 1.07
C THR A 117 -8.90 -4.17 2.33
N ILE A 118 -7.67 -4.69 2.21
CA ILE A 118 -6.70 -4.78 3.31
C ILE A 118 -5.95 -3.46 3.53
N TRP A 119 -5.80 -2.67 2.46
CA TRP A 119 -5.15 -1.37 2.43
C TRP A 119 -5.77 -0.50 1.33
N SER A 120 -5.52 0.80 1.39
CA SER A 120 -5.85 1.76 0.34
C SER A 120 -4.75 2.81 0.26
N GLY A 121 -4.34 3.18 -0.94
CA GLY A 121 -3.32 4.19 -1.14
C GLY A 121 -3.67 5.19 -2.23
N THR A 122 -3.13 6.39 -2.09
CA THR A 122 -3.10 7.41 -3.12
C THR A 122 -1.66 7.83 -3.33
N THR A 123 -1.31 8.15 -4.56
CA THR A 123 -0.01 8.66 -4.97
C THR A 123 -0.17 10.05 -5.55
N GLU A 124 0.84 10.90 -5.40
CA GLU A 124 0.89 12.24 -5.94
C GLU A 124 2.21 12.42 -6.68
N ALA A 125 2.15 13.06 -7.84
CA ALA A 125 3.28 13.28 -8.72
C ALA A 125 3.18 14.68 -9.33
N PRO A 126 4.31 15.34 -9.64
CA PRO A 126 4.28 16.64 -10.32
C PRO A 126 4.05 16.48 -11.81
N ASP A 127 2.83 16.10 -12.19
CA ASP A 127 2.45 15.70 -13.54
C ASP A 127 1.48 16.66 -14.27
N GLU A 128 0.95 17.68 -13.61
CA GLU A 128 -0.10 18.59 -14.12
C GLU A 128 0.34 19.39 -15.34
N THR A 129 1.61 19.79 -15.36
CA THR A 129 2.24 20.53 -16.46
C THR A 129 3.34 19.73 -17.14
N ALA A 130 3.39 18.42 -16.89
CA ALA A 130 4.41 17.55 -17.42
C ALA A 130 4.26 17.34 -18.93
N TYR A 131 5.40 17.34 -19.63
CA TYR A 131 5.48 16.92 -21.03
C TYR A 131 6.89 16.42 -21.35
N GLY A 132 7.04 15.68 -22.45
CA GLY A 132 8.32 15.18 -22.92
C GLY A 132 9.04 14.32 -21.87
N PRO A 133 10.37 14.47 -21.69
CA PRO A 133 11.15 13.66 -20.75
C PRO A 133 10.67 13.71 -19.29
N TRP A 134 10.03 14.81 -18.87
CA TRP A 134 9.50 14.91 -17.51
C TRP A 134 8.24 14.05 -17.33
N MET A 135 7.34 14.02 -18.32
CA MET A 135 6.17 13.15 -18.30
C MET A 135 6.58 11.66 -18.37
N GLU A 136 7.65 11.34 -19.10
CA GLU A 136 8.22 9.99 -19.08
C GLU A 136 8.71 9.61 -17.68
N LEU A 137 9.39 10.53 -16.97
CA LEU A 137 9.83 10.30 -15.60
C LEU A 137 8.66 10.11 -14.61
N MET A 138 7.58 10.88 -14.75
CA MET A 138 6.37 10.67 -13.93
C MET A 138 5.71 9.33 -14.24
N GLY A 139 5.66 8.94 -15.52
CA GLY A 139 5.19 7.62 -15.94
C GLY A 139 6.02 6.48 -15.35
N LYS A 140 7.36 6.63 -15.29
CA LYS A 140 8.25 5.68 -14.61
C LYS A 140 7.93 5.53 -13.12
N ALA A 141 7.61 6.63 -12.44
CA ALA A 141 7.25 6.60 -11.01
C ALA A 141 5.92 5.87 -10.77
N GLY A 142 4.88 6.20 -11.55
CA GLY A 142 3.59 5.49 -11.52
C GLY A 142 3.74 4.00 -11.84
N LEU A 143 4.50 3.67 -12.89
CA LEU A 143 4.77 2.28 -13.25
C LEU A 143 5.49 1.51 -12.14
N SER A 144 6.47 2.14 -11.46
CA SER A 144 7.20 1.50 -10.36
C SER A 144 6.27 1.17 -9.18
N TRP A 145 5.25 1.99 -8.93
CA TRP A 145 4.22 1.74 -7.93
C TRP A 145 3.24 0.62 -8.36
N ASP A 146 2.76 0.66 -9.59
CA ASP A 146 1.87 -0.39 -10.15
C ASP A 146 2.57 -1.76 -10.17
N GLN A 147 3.84 -1.79 -10.55
CA GLN A 147 4.66 -3.00 -10.53
C GLN A 147 4.82 -3.53 -9.11
N ALA A 148 5.15 -2.68 -8.14
CA ALA A 148 5.28 -3.10 -6.74
C ALA A 148 4.01 -3.79 -6.20
N ILE A 149 2.83 -3.26 -6.52
CA ILE A 149 1.55 -3.88 -6.13
C ILE A 149 1.33 -5.19 -6.85
N THR A 150 1.65 -5.23 -8.15
CA THR A 150 1.52 -6.44 -8.96
C THR A 150 2.46 -7.54 -8.47
N ASP A 151 3.70 -7.21 -8.13
CA ASP A 151 4.69 -8.12 -7.58
C ASP A 151 4.22 -8.70 -6.25
N TYR A 152 3.65 -7.89 -5.35
CA TYR A 152 3.05 -8.40 -4.11
C TYR A 152 1.92 -9.41 -4.38
N LEU A 153 1.07 -9.14 -5.37
CA LEU A 153 -0.01 -10.06 -5.76
C LEU A 153 0.50 -11.29 -6.52
N TYR A 154 1.67 -11.21 -7.12
CA TYR A 154 2.28 -12.32 -7.84
C TYR A 154 3.03 -13.26 -6.87
N ASP A 155 3.80 -12.68 -5.94
CA ASP A 155 4.59 -13.40 -4.95
C ASP A 155 3.75 -13.98 -3.80
N GLY A 156 2.49 -13.54 -3.66
CA GLY A 156 1.57 -14.03 -2.65
C GLY A 156 1.08 -15.45 -2.93
N ASP A 157 1.02 -16.30 -1.89
CA ASP A 157 0.42 -17.63 -1.98
C ASP A 157 -1.12 -17.55 -2.06
N HIS A 158 -1.60 -17.42 -3.29
CA HIS A 158 -3.02 -17.29 -3.60
C HIS A 158 -3.71 -18.65 -3.82
N THR A 159 -3.69 -19.52 -2.82
CA THR A 159 -4.33 -20.84 -2.91
C THR A 159 -5.87 -20.75 -2.85
N VAL A 160 -6.54 -21.40 -3.81
CA VAL A 160 -8.01 -21.48 -3.89
C VAL A 160 -8.48 -22.82 -3.31
N LYS A 161 -9.11 -22.77 -2.13
CA LYS A 161 -9.74 -23.91 -1.46
C LYS A 161 -11.12 -24.15 -2.08
N ARG A 162 -11.37 -25.36 -2.61
CA ARG A 162 -12.66 -25.75 -3.22
C ARG A 162 -13.32 -26.81 -2.34
N SER A 163 -14.60 -26.64 -2.02
CA SER A 163 -15.38 -27.64 -1.29
C SER A 163 -16.73 -27.84 -1.97
N GLY A 164 -17.30 -29.04 -1.82
CA GLY A 164 -18.60 -29.34 -2.37
C GLY A 164 -19.34 -30.35 -1.51
N SER A 165 -20.67 -30.28 -1.54
CA SER A 165 -21.55 -31.22 -0.85
C SER A 165 -22.79 -31.52 -1.69
N HIS A 166 -23.28 -32.75 -1.58
CA HIS A 166 -24.56 -33.15 -2.15
C HIS A 166 -25.67 -32.92 -1.12
N PHE A 167 -26.80 -32.39 -1.57
CA PHE A 167 -28.04 -32.34 -0.78
C PHE A 167 -29.22 -32.76 -1.68
N PHE A 168 -30.39 -33.01 -1.09
CA PHE A 168 -31.50 -33.64 -1.83
C PHE A 168 -31.90 -32.81 -3.06
N GLY A 169 -31.61 -33.35 -4.26
CA GLY A 169 -31.90 -32.72 -5.55
C GLY A 169 -30.85 -31.73 -6.06
N GLY A 170 -29.69 -31.58 -5.43
CA GLY A 170 -28.69 -30.59 -5.85
C GLY A 170 -27.25 -30.81 -5.36
N VAL A 171 -26.36 -29.96 -5.86
CA VAL A 171 -24.94 -29.89 -5.47
C VAL A 171 -24.63 -28.47 -5.03
N THR A 172 -23.91 -28.32 -3.92
CA THR A 172 -23.29 -27.05 -3.54
C THR A 172 -21.80 -27.11 -3.91
N LEU A 173 -21.30 -26.07 -4.57
CA LEU A 173 -19.88 -25.83 -4.79
C LEU A 173 -19.50 -24.51 -4.12
N ARG A 174 -18.44 -24.52 -3.31
CA ARG A 174 -17.85 -23.33 -2.70
C ARG A 174 -16.39 -23.21 -3.11
N MET A 175 -15.98 -22.00 -3.43
CA MET A 175 -14.58 -21.66 -3.71
C MET A 175 -14.22 -20.51 -2.77
N ASN A 176 -13.20 -20.74 -1.94
CA ASN A 176 -12.69 -19.73 -1.02
C ASN A 176 -11.22 -19.46 -1.36
N ARG A 177 -10.87 -18.18 -1.42
CA ARG A 177 -9.48 -17.72 -1.50
C ARG A 177 -9.28 -16.73 -0.35
N PRO A 178 -8.55 -17.10 0.71
CA PRO A 178 -8.31 -16.20 1.82
C PRO A 178 -7.58 -14.95 1.33
N ARG A 179 -7.90 -13.81 1.94
CA ARG A 179 -7.27 -12.51 1.67
C ARG A 179 -6.99 -11.83 3.01
N PRO A 180 -5.74 -11.44 3.32
CA PRO A 180 -4.49 -11.68 2.58
C PRO A 180 -4.18 -13.18 2.35
N PRO A 181 -3.19 -13.52 1.50
CA PRO A 181 -2.62 -14.87 1.43
C PRO A 181 -2.34 -15.46 2.82
N GLU A 182 -2.67 -16.74 3.00
CA GLU A 182 -2.21 -17.50 4.16
C GLU A 182 -0.76 -17.88 3.91
N LYS A 183 0.09 -17.81 4.95
CA LYS A 183 1.37 -18.52 4.89
C LYS A 183 1.05 -19.99 5.12
N ILE A 184 1.62 -20.89 4.32
CA ILE A 184 1.53 -22.32 4.60
C ILE A 184 2.26 -22.54 5.93
N ASP A 185 1.53 -22.95 6.96
CA ASP A 185 2.17 -23.41 8.18
C ASP A 185 2.83 -24.75 7.87
N GLU A 186 4.15 -24.87 8.10
CA GLU A 186 4.96 -26.10 7.89
C GLU A 186 4.43 -27.32 8.67
N GLN A 187 3.42 -27.14 9.52
CA GLN A 187 2.73 -28.19 10.26
C GLN A 187 1.62 -28.89 9.44
N GLU A 188 0.97 -28.22 8.47
CA GLU A 188 -0.06 -28.85 7.63
C GLU A 188 0.52 -29.80 6.57
N GLU A 189 1.81 -29.66 6.21
CA GLU A 189 2.51 -30.62 5.34
C GLU A 189 2.80 -31.95 6.03
N GLN A 190 2.93 -31.97 7.36
CA GLN A 190 3.20 -33.22 8.10
C GLN A 190 1.94 -34.05 8.36
N GLU A 191 0.76 -33.44 8.44
CA GLU A 191 -0.51 -34.16 8.63
C GLU A 191 -1.07 -34.80 7.34
N ASN A 192 -0.65 -34.33 6.15
CA ASN A 192 -1.15 -34.83 4.85
C ASN A 192 -0.14 -35.71 4.09
N GLY A 193 0.97 -36.10 4.72
CA GLY A 193 1.88 -37.11 4.17
C GLY A 193 1.25 -38.51 4.17
N PRO A 194 1.51 -39.37 3.17
CA PRO A 194 0.90 -40.69 3.11
C PRO A 194 1.29 -41.52 4.32
N SER A 195 0.29 -42.04 5.05
CA SER A 195 0.49 -42.96 6.16
C SER A 195 1.30 -44.16 5.69
N THR A 196 2.51 -44.31 6.23
CA THR A 196 3.37 -45.45 5.91
C THR A 196 2.98 -46.62 6.81
N GLU A 197 1.81 -47.19 6.61
CA GLU A 197 1.39 -48.45 7.22
C GLU A 197 0.72 -49.32 6.15
N ASP A 198 1.53 -50.17 5.53
CA ASP A 198 1.18 -51.57 5.23
C ASP A 198 2.36 -52.24 4.52
N ARG A 199 3.28 -52.78 5.33
CA ARG A 199 4.14 -53.91 4.96
C ARG A 199 4.22 -54.84 6.17
N HIS A 200 3.24 -55.74 6.24
CA HIS A 200 3.40 -56.98 6.99
C HIS A 200 3.78 -58.08 6.00
N ASP A 201 5.01 -58.55 6.14
CA ASP A 201 5.46 -59.86 5.68
C ASP A 201 4.94 -60.97 6.61
#